data_AF-X0W1X8-F1
#
_entry.id   AF-X0W1X8-F1
#
_cell.length_a   1.000
_cell.length_b   1.000
_cell.length_c   1.000
_cell.angle_alpha   90.00
_cell.angle_beta   90.00
_cell.angle_gamma   90.00
#
_symmetry.space_group_name_H-M   'P 1'
#
loop_
_entity.id
_entity.type
_entity.pdbx_description
1 polymer ?
#
loop_
_entity_poly.entity_id
_entity_poly.type
_entity_poly.pdbx_seq_one_letter_code
_entity_poly.pdbx_strand_id
1 'polypeptide(L)'
;ELIGYDITSPEAGGRIDETEHPFTTGYYDDIRITTHYYEDKFASSVFSVLHEGGHAIYEQNLPRDWMYQPVGTGCSMGIHESQSRFVENMFGRSPEFWGHYYPTLCELTGGVLSGLALDDFVLAINHVEPSKIRVEADEVTYGLHIIIRFEMERALLAEKLDIDELPQAWNDKYREYLGVEIQDDSEGVMQDTHWASGLFGYFPSYALGNIYGGQMLEKMAGDIPDYKQKIAGGSFSEIGAWLTENVHRHGNLYDAAD
;
A
#
# COMPACT_ATOMS: atom_id res chain seq x y z
N GLU A 1 -2.11 -15.00 7.62
CA GLU A 1 -1.53 -16.31 7.27
C GLU A 1 -0.93 -16.36 5.86
N LEU A 2 -1.69 -16.09 4.78
CA LEU A 2 -1.20 -16.20 3.39
C LEU A 2 0.19 -15.57 3.14
N ILE A 3 0.35 -14.30 3.50
CA ILE A 3 1.58 -13.54 3.25
C ILE A 3 2.65 -13.75 4.34
N GLY A 4 2.42 -14.67 5.29
CA GLY A 4 3.30 -14.88 6.44
C GLY A 4 2.98 -14.01 7.66
N TYR A 5 2.03 -13.08 7.57
CA TYR A 5 1.56 -12.31 8.73
C TYR A 5 0.64 -13.17 9.60
N ASP A 6 1.16 -13.64 10.74
CA ASP A 6 0.46 -14.50 11.69
C ASP A 6 -0.20 -13.67 12.80
N ILE A 7 -1.52 -13.88 12.96
CA ILE A 7 -2.37 -13.20 13.95
C ILE A 7 -3.17 -14.18 14.82
N THR A 8 -3.00 -15.49 14.61
CA THR A 8 -3.86 -16.53 15.19
C THR A 8 -3.11 -17.53 16.05
N SER A 9 -1.84 -17.82 15.75
CA SER A 9 -1.07 -18.81 16.50
C SER A 9 -0.65 -18.31 17.90
N PRO A 10 -0.23 -19.21 18.81
CA PRO A 10 0.39 -18.83 20.07
C PRO A 10 1.63 -17.94 19.93
N GLU A 11 2.30 -17.99 18.78
CA GLU A 11 3.49 -17.23 18.41
C GLU A 11 3.16 -15.98 17.57
N ALA A 12 1.88 -15.63 17.40
CA ALA A 12 1.45 -14.49 16.61
C ALA A 12 2.13 -13.19 17.06
N GLY A 13 2.80 -12.55 16.11
CA GLY A 13 3.51 -11.27 16.31
C GLY A 13 2.69 -10.06 15.86
N GLY A 14 1.36 -10.16 15.85
CA GLY A 14 0.48 -9.12 15.33
C GLY A 14 -1.01 -9.37 15.51
N ARG A 15 -1.82 -8.39 15.08
CA ARG A 15 -3.30 -8.41 15.09
C ARG A 15 -3.85 -7.39 14.08
N ILE A 16 -5.13 -7.56 13.73
CA ILE A 16 -5.89 -6.66 12.86
C ILE A 16 -6.99 -5.97 13.68
N ASP A 17 -7.10 -4.65 13.55
CA ASP A 17 -8.10 -3.81 14.24
C ASP A 17 -8.80 -2.82 13.29
N GLU A 18 -9.89 -2.21 13.75
CA GLU A 18 -10.62 -1.16 13.01
C GLU A 18 -10.10 0.25 13.33
N THR A 19 -10.04 1.10 12.32
CA THR A 19 -9.68 2.52 12.41
C THR A 19 -10.37 3.33 11.30
N GLU A 20 -10.33 4.66 11.38
CA GLU A 20 -10.78 5.53 10.29
C GLU A 20 -9.80 5.53 9.11
N HIS A 21 -8.50 5.61 9.40
CA HIS A 21 -7.44 5.60 8.39
C HIS A 21 -6.50 4.43 8.67
N PRO A 22 -6.48 3.39 7.80
CA PRO A 22 -5.59 2.24 7.94
C PRO A 22 -4.13 2.64 8.11
N PHE A 23 -3.43 1.92 8.98
CA PHE A 23 -2.00 2.05 9.22
C PHE A 23 -1.43 0.78 9.87
N THR A 24 -0.11 0.68 9.76
CA THR A 24 0.72 -0.33 10.42
C THR A 24 1.58 0.34 11.47
N THR A 25 1.71 -0.29 12.64
CA THR A 25 2.54 0.20 13.74
C THR A 25 3.13 -0.97 14.52
N GLY A 26 4.22 -0.71 15.25
CA GLY A 26 4.86 -1.69 16.10
C GLY A 26 6.25 -2.04 15.58
N TYR A 27 6.84 -3.11 16.13
CA TYR A 27 8.21 -3.49 15.78
C TYR A 27 8.51 -4.96 16.13
N TYR A 28 9.19 -5.67 15.23
CA TYR A 28 9.58 -7.09 15.29
C TYR A 28 8.50 -8.08 15.79
N ASP A 29 8.34 -8.19 17.12
CA ASP A 29 7.54 -9.20 17.79
C ASP A 29 6.08 -8.74 18.03
N ASP A 30 5.78 -7.45 17.86
CA ASP A 30 4.42 -6.91 17.97
C ASP A 30 4.22 -5.84 16.91
N ILE A 31 3.72 -6.26 15.75
CA ILE A 31 3.39 -5.40 14.61
C ILE A 31 1.91 -5.55 14.30
N ARG A 32 1.18 -4.46 14.44
CA ARG A 32 -0.28 -4.40 14.35
C ARG A 32 -0.67 -3.64 13.11
N ILE A 33 -1.68 -4.15 12.44
CA ILE A 33 -2.28 -3.49 11.29
C ILE A 33 -3.71 -3.12 11.60
N THR A 34 -4.21 -2.13 10.88
CA THR A 34 -5.58 -1.67 11.03
C THR A 34 -6.24 -1.59 9.66
N THR A 35 -7.57 -1.63 9.62
CA THR A 35 -8.35 -1.48 8.40
C THR A 35 -9.66 -0.75 8.67
N HIS A 36 -10.37 -0.36 7.61
CA HIS A 36 -11.72 0.20 7.68
C HIS A 36 -12.66 -0.64 6.83
N TYR A 37 -13.79 -1.06 7.40
CA TYR A 37 -14.79 -1.85 6.69
C TYR A 37 -15.92 -0.96 6.18
N TYR A 38 -16.13 -0.98 4.87
CA TYR A 38 -17.29 -0.38 4.23
C TYR A 38 -18.25 -1.50 3.83
N GLU A 39 -19.48 -1.47 4.33
CA GLU A 39 -20.49 -2.52 4.11
C GLU A 39 -20.76 -2.78 2.61
N ASP A 40 -20.61 -1.76 1.77
CA ASP A 40 -20.87 -1.76 0.34
C ASP A 40 -19.61 -1.77 -0.54
N LYS A 41 -18.40 -1.81 0.06
CA LYS A 41 -17.12 -1.72 -0.66
C LYS A 41 -16.06 -2.66 -0.07
N PHE A 42 -16.33 -3.97 -0.12
CA PHE A 42 -15.43 -5.02 0.43
C PHE A 42 -13.97 -4.92 -0.08
N ALA A 43 -13.78 -4.51 -1.34
CA ALA A 43 -12.48 -4.38 -1.95
C ALA A 43 -11.57 -3.41 -1.17
N SER A 44 -12.16 -2.37 -0.56
CA SER A 44 -11.44 -1.40 0.26
C SER A 44 -10.71 -2.09 1.43
N SER A 45 -11.41 -2.93 2.19
CA SER A 45 -10.79 -3.61 3.34
C SER A 45 -9.81 -4.70 2.89
N VAL A 46 -10.10 -5.43 1.82
CA VAL A 46 -9.19 -6.47 1.30
C VAL A 46 -7.84 -5.87 0.89
N PHE A 47 -7.85 -4.81 0.08
CA PHE A 47 -6.61 -4.17 -0.37
C PHE A 47 -5.94 -3.39 0.75
N SER A 48 -6.68 -2.77 1.66
CA SER A 48 -6.12 -2.17 2.88
C SER A 48 -5.37 -3.21 3.73
N VAL A 49 -5.95 -4.38 3.99
CA VAL A 49 -5.29 -5.43 4.78
C VAL A 49 -4.05 -5.98 4.07
N LEU A 50 -4.08 -6.11 2.74
CA LEU A 50 -2.90 -6.53 1.97
C LEU A 50 -1.80 -5.46 2.00
N HIS A 51 -2.17 -4.19 1.88
CA HIS A 51 -1.28 -3.05 1.95
C HIS A 51 -0.55 -3.00 3.30
N GLU A 52 -1.31 -2.93 4.38
CA GLU A 52 -0.75 -2.92 5.73
C GLU A 52 -0.03 -4.23 6.07
N GLY A 53 -0.51 -5.36 5.53
CA GLY A 53 0.17 -6.64 5.62
C GLY A 53 1.57 -6.61 5.00
N GLY A 54 1.75 -5.94 3.87
CA GLY A 54 3.06 -5.77 3.23
C GLY A 54 4.03 -4.93 4.07
N HIS A 55 3.54 -3.88 4.73
CA HIS A 55 4.30 -3.16 5.74
C HIS A 55 4.68 -4.07 6.93
N ALA A 56 3.71 -4.83 7.43
CA ALA A 56 3.92 -5.67 8.60
C ALA A 56 4.98 -6.76 8.38
N ILE A 57 4.96 -7.43 7.21
CA ILE A 57 5.94 -8.46 6.91
C ILE A 57 7.34 -7.88 6.68
N TYR A 58 7.48 -6.61 6.27
CA TYR A 58 8.78 -5.98 6.19
C TYR A 58 9.39 -5.85 7.59
N GLU A 59 8.62 -5.26 8.51
CA GLU A 59 9.03 -5.03 9.90
C GLU A 59 9.27 -6.35 10.68
N GLN A 60 8.46 -7.39 10.43
CA GLN A 60 8.63 -8.71 11.07
C GLN A 60 9.93 -9.43 10.64
N ASN A 61 10.41 -9.13 9.44
CA ASN A 61 11.56 -9.81 8.82
C ASN A 61 12.84 -8.95 8.82
N LEU A 62 12.85 -7.83 9.55
CA LEU A 62 14.07 -7.07 9.83
C LEU A 62 15.10 -7.95 10.56
N PRO A 63 16.41 -7.62 10.48
CA PRO A 63 17.44 -8.49 11.04
C PRO A 63 17.41 -8.49 12.57
N ARG A 64 17.03 -9.62 13.16
CA ARG A 64 16.86 -9.78 14.61
C ARG A 64 18.14 -9.59 15.43
N ASP A 65 19.31 -9.93 14.86
CA ASP A 65 20.60 -9.72 15.53
C ASP A 65 20.89 -8.23 15.81
N TRP A 66 20.25 -7.34 15.05
CA TRP A 66 20.37 -5.88 15.18
C TRP A 66 19.11 -5.23 15.74
N MET A 67 18.26 -6.02 16.41
CA MET A 67 17.06 -5.51 17.06
C MET A 67 17.39 -4.34 18.00
N TYR A 68 16.65 -3.24 17.85
CA TYR A 68 16.84 -1.96 18.57
C TYR A 68 18.12 -1.18 18.22
N GLN A 69 18.86 -1.57 17.19
CA GLN A 69 19.94 -0.77 16.63
C GLN A 69 19.46 -0.03 15.38
N PRO A 70 20.02 1.16 15.05
CA PRO A 70 19.65 1.90 13.84
C PRO A 70 19.69 1.05 12.56
N VAL A 71 20.72 0.20 12.41
CA VAL A 71 20.88 -0.71 11.26
C VAL A 71 19.80 -1.80 11.18
N GLY A 72 19.13 -2.11 12.29
CA GLY A 72 18.02 -3.05 12.35
C GLY A 72 16.65 -2.45 12.04
N THR A 73 16.55 -1.15 11.76
CA THR A 73 15.29 -0.48 11.39
C THR A 73 15.04 -0.57 9.88
N GLY A 74 13.82 -0.23 9.42
CA GLY A 74 13.55 -0.07 8.00
C GLY A 74 14.42 1.01 7.34
N CYS A 75 14.80 0.80 6.08
CA CYS A 75 15.74 1.66 5.33
C CYS A 75 15.17 3.07 5.07
N SER A 76 13.96 3.15 4.52
CA SER A 76 13.29 4.41 4.21
C SER A 76 11.80 4.22 4.04
N MET A 77 11.01 5.30 4.11
CA MET A 77 9.58 5.25 3.82
C MET A 77 9.27 4.79 2.38
N GLY A 78 10.18 5.04 1.42
CA GLY A 78 10.00 4.58 0.04
C GLY A 78 10.15 3.06 -0.07
N ILE A 79 11.16 2.48 0.58
CA ILE A 79 11.32 1.02 0.65
C ILE A 79 10.19 0.39 1.46
N HIS A 80 9.76 1.04 2.54
CA HIS A 80 8.66 0.56 3.37
C HIS A 80 7.33 0.50 2.59
N GLU A 81 7.03 1.55 1.81
CA GLU A 81 5.88 1.59 0.88
C GLU A 81 6.03 0.60 -0.28
N SER A 82 7.24 0.34 -0.76
CA SER A 82 7.39 -0.63 -1.84
C SER A 82 6.93 -2.02 -1.41
N GLN A 83 7.07 -2.38 -0.12
CA GLN A 83 6.58 -3.66 0.40
C GLN A 83 5.05 -3.70 0.49
N SER A 84 4.40 -2.63 0.95
CA SER A 84 2.93 -2.56 0.97
C SER A 84 2.34 -2.63 -0.43
N ARG A 85 2.87 -1.86 -1.37
CA ARG A 85 2.40 -1.82 -2.77
C ARG A 85 2.69 -3.10 -3.53
N PHE A 86 3.79 -3.77 -3.24
CA PHE A 86 4.08 -5.08 -3.81
C PHE A 86 3.00 -6.09 -3.41
N VAL A 87 2.68 -6.18 -2.13
CA VAL A 87 1.69 -7.13 -1.61
C VAL A 87 0.26 -6.75 -2.04
N GLU A 88 -0.10 -5.47 -1.96
CA GLU A 88 -1.41 -4.96 -2.36
C GLU A 88 -1.67 -5.18 -3.85
N ASN A 89 -0.77 -4.67 -4.70
CA ASN A 89 -1.06 -4.52 -6.12
C ASN A 89 -0.47 -5.66 -6.93
N MET A 90 0.85 -5.83 -6.87
CA MET A 90 1.57 -6.79 -7.74
C MET A 90 1.19 -8.23 -7.41
N PHE A 91 0.91 -8.51 -6.13
CA PHE A 91 0.38 -9.78 -5.67
C PHE A 91 -1.16 -9.75 -5.60
N GLY A 92 -1.74 -8.86 -4.78
CA GLY A 92 -3.15 -8.88 -4.41
C GLY A 92 -4.16 -8.48 -5.49
N ARG A 93 -3.77 -7.64 -6.46
CA ARG A 93 -4.64 -7.26 -7.60
C ARG A 93 -4.39 -8.11 -8.84
N SER A 94 -3.46 -9.06 -8.78
CA SER A 94 -3.08 -9.90 -9.91
C SER A 94 -4.22 -10.87 -10.31
N PRO A 95 -4.39 -11.16 -11.62
CA PRO A 95 -5.29 -12.22 -12.07
C PRO A 95 -4.96 -13.58 -11.45
N GLU A 96 -3.69 -13.86 -11.20
CA GLU A 96 -3.22 -15.11 -10.61
C GLU A 96 -3.74 -15.28 -9.17
N PHE A 97 -3.70 -14.22 -8.37
CA PHE A 97 -4.23 -14.24 -6.99
C PHE A 97 -5.74 -14.50 -7.00
N TRP A 98 -6.48 -13.77 -7.83
CA TRP A 98 -7.93 -13.91 -7.89
C TRP A 98 -8.37 -15.22 -8.56
N GLY A 99 -7.58 -15.78 -9.47
CA GLY A 99 -7.80 -17.13 -9.98
C GLY A 99 -7.85 -18.18 -8.87
N HIS A 100 -7.12 -17.98 -7.78
CA HIS A 100 -7.15 -18.84 -6.62
C HIS A 100 -8.25 -18.47 -5.61
N TYR A 101 -8.37 -17.19 -5.25
CA TYR A 101 -9.20 -16.75 -4.12
C TYR A 101 -10.64 -16.34 -4.48
N TYR A 102 -10.96 -16.13 -5.76
CA TYR A 102 -12.31 -15.74 -6.17
C TYR A 102 -13.41 -16.75 -5.78
N PRO A 103 -13.20 -18.08 -5.88
CA PRO A 103 -14.18 -19.05 -5.39
C PRO A 103 -14.46 -18.89 -3.88
N THR A 104 -13.42 -18.68 -3.08
CA THR A 104 -13.53 -18.44 -1.63
C THR A 104 -14.30 -17.16 -1.34
N LEU A 105 -14.02 -16.08 -2.08
CA LEU A 105 -14.75 -14.82 -1.95
C LEU A 105 -16.25 -15.01 -2.27
N CYS A 106 -16.57 -15.78 -3.32
CA CYS A 106 -17.95 -16.11 -3.67
C CYS A 106 -18.67 -16.86 -2.53
N GLU A 107 -17.99 -17.82 -1.90
CA GLU A 107 -18.54 -18.57 -0.75
C GLU A 107 -18.78 -17.65 0.45
N LEU A 108 -17.78 -16.82 0.82
CA LEU A 108 -17.87 -15.90 1.95
C LEU A 108 -18.96 -14.84 1.78
N THR A 109 -19.22 -14.42 0.54
CA THR A 109 -20.27 -13.43 0.22
C THR A 109 -21.65 -14.08 0.02
N GLY A 110 -21.82 -15.36 0.34
CA GLY A 110 -23.11 -16.05 0.19
C GLY A 110 -23.58 -16.17 -1.26
N GLY A 111 -22.64 -16.14 -2.22
CA GLY A 111 -22.91 -16.28 -3.64
C GLY A 111 -23.29 -14.99 -4.38
N VAL A 112 -23.25 -13.82 -3.73
CA VAL A 112 -23.55 -12.52 -4.37
C VAL A 112 -22.71 -12.29 -5.63
N LEU A 113 -21.45 -12.76 -5.63
CA LEU A 113 -20.53 -12.62 -6.76
C LEU A 113 -20.54 -13.82 -7.72
N SER A 114 -21.22 -14.93 -7.42
CA SER A 114 -21.11 -16.17 -8.20
C SER A 114 -21.61 -16.09 -9.64
N GLY A 115 -22.40 -15.07 -10.00
CA GLY A 115 -22.85 -14.84 -11.37
C GLY A 115 -21.87 -14.04 -12.25
N LEU A 116 -20.82 -13.47 -11.65
CA LEU A 116 -19.82 -12.64 -12.33
C LEU A 116 -18.64 -13.52 -12.78
N ALA A 117 -18.20 -13.36 -14.02
CA ALA A 117 -17.01 -14.04 -14.52
C ALA A 117 -15.76 -13.51 -13.82
N LEU A 118 -14.76 -14.37 -13.60
CA LEU A 118 -13.50 -13.98 -12.95
C LEU A 118 -12.82 -12.82 -13.69
N ASP A 119 -12.79 -12.86 -15.03
CA ASP A 119 -12.15 -11.81 -15.82
C ASP A 119 -12.84 -10.45 -15.63
N ASP A 120 -14.17 -10.42 -15.57
CA ASP A 120 -14.93 -9.20 -15.30
C ASP A 120 -14.69 -8.69 -13.88
N PHE A 121 -14.58 -9.59 -12.90
CA PHE A 121 -14.22 -9.26 -11.53
C PHE A 121 -12.82 -8.63 -11.45
N VAL A 122 -11.83 -9.26 -12.09
CA VAL A 122 -10.44 -8.77 -12.13
C VAL A 122 -10.34 -7.42 -12.82
N LEU A 123 -11.12 -7.19 -13.88
CA LEU A 123 -11.23 -5.89 -14.53
C LEU A 123 -11.83 -4.83 -13.58
N ALA A 124 -12.87 -5.19 -12.81
CA ALA A 124 -13.54 -4.26 -11.91
C ALA A 124 -12.66 -3.79 -10.74
N ILE A 125 -11.88 -4.68 -10.13
CA ILE A 125 -10.96 -4.30 -9.04
C ILE A 125 -9.73 -3.50 -9.50
N ASN A 126 -9.46 -3.51 -10.82
CA ASN A 126 -8.39 -2.76 -11.48
C ASN A 126 -8.96 -1.58 -12.30
N HIS A 127 -10.17 -1.15 -11.99
CA HIS A 127 -10.80 0.00 -12.65
C HIS A 127 -9.98 1.28 -12.40
N VAL A 128 -9.79 2.06 -13.46
CA VAL A 128 -9.02 3.31 -13.46
C VAL A 128 -9.96 4.47 -13.67
N GLU A 129 -10.00 5.39 -12.72
CA GLU A 129 -10.86 6.57 -12.77
C GLU A 129 -10.25 7.71 -11.93
N PRO A 130 -10.13 8.92 -12.47
CA PRO A 130 -9.74 10.07 -11.67
C PRO A 130 -10.71 10.28 -10.50
N SER A 131 -10.18 10.33 -9.29
CA SER A 131 -10.96 10.45 -8.06
C SER A 131 -10.40 11.53 -7.13
N LYS A 132 -11.09 11.78 -6.01
CA LYS A 132 -10.72 12.86 -5.06
C LYS A 132 -9.81 12.35 -3.95
N ILE A 133 -10.05 11.12 -3.47
CA ILE A 133 -9.46 10.58 -2.26
C ILE A 133 -8.23 9.75 -2.61
N ARG A 134 -7.05 10.21 -2.19
CA ARG A 134 -5.76 9.59 -2.52
C ARG A 134 -5.69 8.11 -2.10
N VAL A 135 -6.15 7.79 -0.90
CA VAL A 135 -6.08 6.40 -0.37
C VAL A 135 -7.00 5.43 -1.12
N GLU A 136 -7.94 5.94 -1.92
CA GLU A 136 -8.86 5.14 -2.74
C GLU A 136 -8.54 5.21 -4.24
N ALA A 137 -7.52 5.97 -4.64
CA ALA A 137 -7.15 6.14 -6.04
C ALA A 137 -6.56 4.85 -6.63
N ASP A 138 -6.82 4.63 -7.91
CA ASP A 138 -6.29 3.48 -8.66
C ASP A 138 -4.78 3.61 -8.91
N GLU A 139 -4.14 2.51 -9.33
CA GLU A 139 -2.69 2.44 -9.54
C GLU A 139 -2.15 3.45 -10.56
N VAL A 140 -2.97 3.87 -11.53
CA VAL A 140 -2.56 4.76 -12.62
C VAL A 140 -2.69 6.22 -12.18
N THR A 141 -3.76 6.57 -11.47
CA THR A 141 -4.03 7.96 -11.05
C THR A 141 -3.37 8.32 -9.73
N TYR A 142 -3.08 7.36 -8.85
CA TYR A 142 -2.49 7.58 -7.52
C TYR A 142 -1.24 8.48 -7.53
N GLY A 143 -0.36 8.30 -8.52
CA GLY A 143 0.86 9.12 -8.65
C GLY A 143 0.57 10.62 -8.81
N LEU A 144 -0.56 10.99 -9.43
CA LEU A 144 -0.97 12.39 -9.60
C LEU A 144 -1.33 13.03 -8.25
N HIS A 145 -2.00 12.29 -7.37
CA HIS A 145 -2.30 12.77 -6.01
C HIS A 145 -1.04 13.12 -5.22
N ILE A 146 0.03 12.33 -5.42
CA ILE A 146 1.34 12.58 -4.80
C ILE A 146 2.02 13.81 -5.41
N ILE A 147 2.00 13.96 -6.74
CA ILE A 147 2.57 15.11 -7.43
C ILE A 147 1.92 16.41 -6.94
N ILE A 148 0.59 16.45 -6.84
CA ILE A 148 -0.16 17.62 -6.35
C ILE A 148 0.36 18.05 -4.97
N ARG A 149 0.46 17.12 -4.02
CA ARG A 149 0.94 17.40 -2.66
C ARG A 149 2.38 17.86 -2.64
N PHE A 150 3.26 17.19 -3.39
CA PHE A 150 4.66 17.58 -3.51
C PHE A 150 4.83 19.01 -4.06
N GLU A 151 4.05 19.38 -5.09
CA GLU A 151 4.10 20.73 -5.63
C GLU A 151 3.57 21.79 -4.67
N MET A 152 2.53 21.46 -3.90
CA MET A 152 1.99 22.34 -2.86
C MET A 152 2.99 22.53 -1.72
N GLU A 153 3.61 21.46 -1.23
CA GLU A 153 4.68 21.53 -0.22
C GLU A 153 5.85 22.38 -0.72
N ARG A 154 6.27 22.20 -1.97
CA ARG A 154 7.34 23.01 -2.57
C ARG A 154 6.97 24.48 -2.67
N ALA A 155 5.71 24.81 -2.95
CA ALA A 155 5.23 26.18 -3.01
C ALA A 155 5.15 26.83 -1.62
N LEU A 156 4.62 26.11 -0.63
CA LEU A 156 4.59 26.53 0.78
C LEU A 156 5.99 26.82 1.30
N LEU A 157 6.92 25.88 1.15
CA LEU A 157 8.29 26.00 1.65
C LEU A 157 9.12 27.07 0.91
N ALA A 158 8.71 27.42 -0.31
CA ALA A 158 9.32 28.50 -1.08
C ALA A 158 8.67 29.87 -0.83
N GLU A 159 7.72 29.97 0.11
CA GLU A 159 6.94 31.18 0.40
C GLU A 159 6.23 31.73 -0.86
N LYS A 160 5.73 30.83 -1.71
CA LYS A 160 4.98 31.14 -2.94
C LYS A 160 3.49 30.84 -2.85
N LEU A 161 3.05 30.26 -1.73
CA LEU A 161 1.68 29.89 -1.45
C LEU A 161 1.45 30.14 0.04
N ASP A 162 0.43 30.94 0.36
CA ASP A 162 0.05 31.19 1.75
C ASP A 162 -0.92 30.12 2.26
N ILE A 163 -1.01 29.97 3.59
CA ILE A 163 -1.82 28.90 4.23
C ILE A 163 -3.31 29.08 3.91
N ASP A 164 -3.81 30.32 3.87
CA ASP A 164 -5.20 30.65 3.55
C ASP A 164 -5.56 30.43 2.07
N GLU A 165 -4.57 30.30 1.19
CA GLU A 165 -4.75 29.97 -0.22
C GLU A 165 -4.82 28.46 -0.49
N LEU A 166 -4.45 27.62 0.49
CA LEU A 166 -4.36 26.16 0.31
C LEU A 166 -5.65 25.49 -0.21
N PRO A 167 -6.86 25.81 0.29
CA PRO A 167 -8.09 25.21 -0.23
C PRO A 167 -8.28 25.47 -1.73
N GLN A 168 -8.07 26.72 -2.17
CA GLN A 168 -8.24 27.09 -3.58
C GLN A 168 -7.16 26.47 -4.46
N ALA A 169 -5.89 26.54 -4.03
CA ALA A 169 -4.77 25.94 -4.76
C ALA A 169 -4.91 24.42 -4.91
N TRP A 170 -5.44 23.73 -3.88
CA TRP A 170 -5.77 22.32 -3.93
C TRP A 170 -6.83 22.03 -5.01
N ASN A 171 -7.95 22.77 -4.96
CA ASN A 171 -9.08 22.58 -5.88
C ASN A 171 -8.67 22.81 -7.33
N ASP A 172 -7.84 23.82 -7.59
CA ASP A 172 -7.34 24.11 -8.93
C ASP A 172 -6.41 23.02 -9.44
N LYS A 173 -5.50 22.52 -8.60
CA LYS A 173 -4.61 21.40 -8.96
C LYS A 173 -5.37 20.10 -9.21
N TYR A 174 -6.35 19.77 -8.39
CA TYR A 174 -7.18 18.58 -8.60
C TYR A 174 -8.01 18.68 -9.88
N ARG A 175 -8.54 19.87 -10.20
CA ARG A 175 -9.21 20.11 -11.49
C ARG A 175 -8.24 19.99 -12.67
N GLU A 176 -7.03 20.52 -12.55
CA GLU A 176 -6.01 20.49 -13.60
C GLU A 176 -5.49 19.08 -13.88
N TYR A 177 -5.11 18.34 -12.83
CA TYR A 177 -4.42 17.05 -12.95
C TYR A 177 -5.40 15.89 -13.10
N LEU A 178 -6.54 15.94 -12.41
CA LEU A 178 -7.49 14.82 -12.32
C LEU A 178 -8.86 15.15 -12.94
N GLY A 179 -9.14 16.42 -13.25
CA GLY A 179 -10.43 16.80 -13.85
C GLY A 179 -11.62 16.70 -12.88
N VAL A 180 -11.38 16.56 -11.57
CA VAL A 180 -12.42 16.40 -10.54
C VAL A 180 -12.72 17.71 -9.82
N GLU A 181 -13.94 17.83 -9.30
CA GLU A 181 -14.38 18.98 -8.52
C GLU A 181 -14.51 18.63 -7.03
N ILE A 182 -13.78 19.38 -6.20
CA ILE A 182 -13.87 19.31 -4.74
C ILE A 182 -15.04 20.17 -4.26
N GLN A 183 -15.93 19.60 -3.47
CA GLN A 183 -17.14 20.22 -2.94
C GLN A 183 -16.92 20.87 -1.58
N ASP A 184 -16.06 20.28 -0.75
CA ASP A 184 -15.68 20.81 0.56
C ASP A 184 -14.26 20.37 0.95
N ASP A 185 -13.71 21.03 1.97
CA ASP A 185 -12.31 20.82 2.37
C ASP A 185 -12.05 19.44 2.98
N SER A 186 -13.08 18.73 3.47
CA SER A 186 -12.93 17.40 4.08
C SER A 186 -12.59 16.32 3.05
N GLU A 187 -13.14 16.41 1.83
CA GLU A 187 -12.71 15.61 0.68
C GLU A 187 -11.59 16.27 -0.14
N GLY A 188 -11.23 17.50 0.22
CA GLY A 188 -10.19 18.32 -0.39
C GLY A 188 -8.89 18.31 0.41
N VAL A 189 -8.41 19.51 0.74
CA VAL A 189 -7.12 19.76 1.39
C VAL A 189 -6.97 19.11 2.77
N MET A 190 -8.08 18.78 3.45
CA MET A 190 -8.08 18.13 4.77
C MET A 190 -8.22 16.61 4.72
N GLN A 191 -8.22 15.98 3.53
CA GLN A 191 -8.41 14.53 3.40
C GLN A 191 -7.28 13.68 4.01
N ASP A 192 -6.11 14.28 4.27
CA ASP A 192 -4.92 13.60 4.78
C ASP A 192 -4.42 14.23 6.09
N THR A 193 -3.95 13.39 7.01
CA THR A 193 -3.45 13.82 8.34
C THR A 193 -1.98 14.26 8.35
N HIS A 194 -1.26 14.08 7.23
CA HIS A 194 0.19 14.27 7.14
C HIS A 194 0.64 15.68 7.54
N TRP A 195 0.06 16.71 6.93
CA TRP A 195 0.44 18.10 7.22
C TRP A 195 0.09 18.52 8.65
N ALA A 196 -1.04 18.06 9.17
CA ALA A 196 -1.41 18.26 10.58
C ALA A 196 -0.41 17.57 11.54
N SER A 197 0.19 16.46 11.10
CA SER A 197 1.21 15.71 11.84
C SER A 197 2.64 16.21 11.59
N GLY A 198 2.84 17.27 10.81
CA GLY A 198 4.17 17.81 10.49
C GLY A 198 4.97 16.99 9.48
N LEU A 199 4.35 16.05 8.76
CA LEU A 199 4.99 15.14 7.81
C LEU A 199 5.16 15.80 6.42
N PHE A 200 5.98 16.85 6.35
CA PHE A 200 6.36 17.50 5.09
C PHE A 200 7.50 16.76 4.39
N GLY A 201 7.44 16.65 3.06
CA GLY A 201 8.40 15.86 2.28
C GLY A 201 8.17 14.35 2.38
N TYR A 202 7.08 13.93 3.04
CA TYR A 202 6.72 12.53 3.22
C TYR A 202 6.04 11.97 1.96
N PHE A 203 5.06 12.67 1.38
CA PHE A 203 4.28 12.15 0.25
C PHE A 203 5.09 11.60 -0.93
N PRO A 204 6.23 12.20 -1.34
CA PRO A 204 7.07 11.64 -2.39
C PRO A 204 7.50 10.18 -2.15
N SER A 205 7.59 9.73 -0.89
CA SER A 205 7.92 8.33 -0.57
C SER A 205 6.88 7.36 -1.12
N TYR A 206 5.61 7.77 -1.21
CA TYR A 206 4.56 6.92 -1.76
C TYR A 206 4.78 6.62 -3.26
N ALA A 207 5.18 7.65 -4.02
CA ALA A 207 5.50 7.47 -5.44
C ALA A 207 6.77 6.62 -5.63
N LEU A 208 7.79 6.83 -4.77
CA LEU A 208 9.00 6.00 -4.77
C LEU A 208 8.67 4.53 -4.46
N GLY A 209 7.77 4.27 -3.52
CA GLY A 209 7.33 2.90 -3.20
C GLY A 209 6.78 2.15 -4.41
N ASN A 210 5.90 2.78 -5.19
CA ASN A 210 5.39 2.19 -6.44
C ASN A 210 6.53 1.87 -7.44
N ILE A 211 7.49 2.77 -7.60
CA ILE A 211 8.62 2.60 -8.54
C ILE A 211 9.53 1.46 -8.07
N TYR A 212 9.94 1.48 -6.80
CA TYR A 212 10.82 0.45 -6.23
C TYR A 212 10.15 -0.92 -6.23
N GLY A 213 8.84 -0.99 -5.92
CA GLY A 213 8.09 -2.24 -5.98
C GLY A 213 8.13 -2.84 -7.38
N GLY A 214 7.95 -2.03 -8.42
CA GLY A 214 8.02 -2.49 -9.82
C GLY A 214 9.42 -2.98 -10.20
N GLN A 215 10.47 -2.31 -9.72
CA GLN A 215 11.85 -2.75 -9.92
C GLN A 215 12.14 -4.08 -9.21
N MET A 216 11.64 -4.24 -7.98
CA MET A 216 11.75 -5.49 -7.22
C MET A 216 11.02 -6.63 -7.93
N LEU A 217 9.81 -6.37 -8.45
CA LEU A 217 9.04 -7.36 -9.22
C LEU A 217 9.81 -7.83 -10.46
N GLU A 218 10.37 -6.91 -11.25
CA GLU A 218 11.15 -7.25 -12.44
C GLU A 218 12.34 -8.14 -12.09
N LYS A 219 13.09 -7.78 -11.02
CA LYS A 219 14.23 -8.57 -10.57
C LYS A 219 13.81 -9.94 -10.06
N MET A 220 12.78 -10.01 -9.20
CA MET A 220 12.25 -11.24 -8.65
C MET A 220 11.72 -12.16 -9.77
N ALA A 221 11.05 -11.61 -10.78
CA ALA A 221 10.54 -12.39 -11.91
C ALA A 221 11.67 -13.08 -12.71
N GLY A 222 12.86 -12.48 -12.76
CA GLY A 222 14.06 -13.11 -13.32
C GLY A 222 14.62 -14.24 -12.45
N ASP A 223 14.55 -14.10 -11.13
CA ASP A 223 15.07 -15.07 -10.16
C ASP A 223 14.09 -16.23 -9.90
N ILE A 224 12.78 -15.98 -10.04
CA ILE A 224 11.68 -16.93 -9.84
C ILE A 224 10.77 -16.91 -11.10
N PRO A 225 11.18 -17.52 -12.23
CA PRO A 225 10.43 -17.42 -13.49
C PRO A 225 9.00 -17.98 -13.44
N ASP A 226 8.70 -18.85 -12.48
CA ASP A 226 7.39 -19.47 -12.27
C ASP A 226 6.56 -18.81 -11.15
N TYR A 227 6.92 -17.60 -10.69
CA TYR A 227 6.24 -16.95 -9.56
C TYR A 227 4.72 -16.83 -9.75
N LYS A 228 4.25 -16.51 -10.97
CA LYS A 228 2.83 -16.43 -11.32
C LYS A 228 2.09 -17.74 -11.08
N GLN A 229 2.70 -18.87 -11.43
CA GLN A 229 2.14 -20.20 -11.16
C GLN A 229 2.05 -20.47 -9.65
N LYS A 230 3.02 -19.99 -8.86
CA LYS A 230 2.99 -20.10 -7.40
C LYS A 230 1.86 -19.26 -6.79
N ILE A 231 1.65 -18.03 -7.29
CA ILE A 231 0.52 -17.18 -6.88
C ILE A 231 -0.82 -17.86 -7.22
N ALA A 232 -0.98 -18.39 -8.44
CA ALA A 232 -2.18 -19.13 -8.83
C ALA A 232 -2.42 -20.39 -8.01
N GLY A 233 -1.35 -20.99 -7.46
CA GLY A 233 -1.40 -22.08 -6.49
C GLY A 233 -1.75 -21.65 -5.06
N GLY A 234 -1.97 -20.36 -4.80
CA GLY A 234 -2.29 -19.82 -3.48
C GLY A 234 -1.07 -19.68 -2.55
N SER A 235 0.14 -19.58 -3.11
CA SER A 235 1.38 -19.50 -2.33
C SER A 235 2.09 -18.16 -2.49
N PHE A 236 2.38 -17.53 -1.35
CA PHE A 236 3.29 -16.37 -1.24
C PHE A 236 4.68 -16.76 -0.72
N SER A 237 4.89 -18.01 -0.29
CA SER A 237 6.07 -18.39 0.50
C SER A 237 7.41 -18.09 -0.18
N GLU A 238 7.57 -18.44 -1.46
CA GLU A 238 8.83 -18.18 -2.19
C GLU A 238 9.02 -16.70 -2.53
N ILE A 239 7.93 -15.97 -2.75
CA ILE A 239 7.94 -14.52 -3.00
C ILE A 239 8.34 -13.79 -1.72
N GLY A 240 7.70 -14.11 -0.59
CA GLY A 240 8.03 -13.60 0.73
C GLY A 240 9.48 -13.90 1.11
N ALA A 241 9.94 -15.13 0.89
CA ALA A 241 11.34 -15.50 1.15
C ALA A 241 12.33 -14.70 0.29
N TRP A 242 12.00 -14.44 -0.98
CA TRP A 242 12.82 -13.60 -1.84
C TRP A 242 12.88 -12.16 -1.35
N LEU A 243 11.74 -11.58 -0.94
CA LEU A 243 11.70 -10.24 -0.35
C LEU A 243 12.48 -10.17 0.97
N THR A 244 12.35 -11.20 1.82
CA THR A 244 13.13 -11.28 3.06
C THR A 244 14.63 -11.34 2.80
N GLU A 245 15.07 -12.19 1.86
CA GLU A 245 16.50 -12.36 1.57
C GLU A 245 17.11 -11.15 0.88
N ASN A 246 16.40 -10.51 -0.04
CA ASN A 246 16.96 -9.45 -0.88
C ASN A 246 16.65 -8.03 -0.38
N VAL A 247 15.71 -7.88 0.55
CA VAL A 247 15.27 -6.57 1.05
C VAL A 247 15.19 -6.54 2.58
N HIS A 248 14.34 -7.37 3.19
CA HIS A 248 13.96 -7.18 4.60
C HIS A 248 15.13 -7.38 5.57
N ARG A 249 15.93 -8.44 5.37
CA ARG A 249 17.04 -8.79 6.25
C ARG A 249 18.18 -7.77 6.27
N HIS A 250 18.19 -6.82 5.35
CA HIS A 250 19.22 -5.78 5.28
C HIS A 250 18.91 -4.58 6.19
N GLY A 251 17.66 -4.45 6.66
CA GLY A 251 17.25 -3.32 7.50
C GLY A 251 17.68 -1.98 6.90
N ASN A 252 18.49 -1.25 7.64
CA ASN A 252 19.05 0.05 7.25
C ASN A 252 20.58 -0.02 7.12
N LEU A 253 21.09 -1.14 6.56
CA LEU A 253 22.51 -1.33 6.27
C LEU A 253 22.98 -0.55 5.04
N TYR A 254 22.07 -0.36 4.08
CA TYR A 254 22.31 0.33 2.82
C TYR A 254 21.40 1.55 2.70
N ASP A 255 21.87 2.57 2.01
CA ASP A 255 20.99 3.65 1.57
C ASP A 255 19.99 3.08 0.56
N ALA A 256 18.80 3.66 0.45
CA ALA A 256 17.71 3.11 -0.38
C ALA A 256 18.05 2.98 -1.89
N ALA A 257 19.11 3.63 -2.36
CA ALA A 257 19.56 3.60 -3.74
C ALA A 257 20.62 2.52 -4.02
N ASP A 258 21.21 1.91 -2.98
CA ASP A 258 22.28 0.91 -3.06
C ASP A 258 21.74 -0.52 -2.94
#